data_AF-A0A2D5TNL1-F1
#
_entry.id   AF-A0A2D5TNL1-F1
#
_cell.length_a   1.000
_cell.length_b   1.000
_cell.length_c   1.000
_cell.angle_alpha   90.00
_cell.angle_beta   90.00
_cell.angle_gamma   90.00
#
_symmetry.space_group_name_H-M   'P 1'
#
loop_
_entity.id
_entity.type
_entity.pdbx_description
1 polymer ?
#
loop_
_entity_poly.entity_id
_entity_poly.type
_entity_poly.pdbx_seq_one_letter_code
_entity_poly.pdbx_strand_id
1 'polypeptide(L)'
;MKLTNHLLHKDFRLNGRSFTSKIDLLRHAESISIPLHSVIEEWLSDTPTIELKTSGSTGKAKVIQVEKQQVIHSIKATSSYFDLSSGSKVLHCLPLQYVAGKIMLLRAINMGWELDLVSPTSNPEIQPDKTYDFAAMVPLQLENSLLHLKFINKLIVGGGAVSNALKDKLSNVDCQVFETYGMTETITHIAVKPINHVHAESYFMVLPNVEIFTDERNCLVIKAPKISKEIIVTNDVVQLISNCKFQWLGRFDNIINSGGVKLNPEEIESHLRSILKERFFVAGMPDRKLGEKLVLVVEGQPKSAEQKVQLIEKIKKLTILHKYQKPKEIYFVEPFKETTSGKIQRQLTLEVHDLVPKA
;
A
#
# COMPACT_ATOMS: atom_id res chain seq x y z
N MET A 1 -18.56 8.45 28.77
CA MET A 1 -19.62 7.75 28.02
C MET A 1 -19.06 6.38 27.63
N LYS A 2 -19.68 5.29 28.11
CA LYS A 2 -19.16 3.91 28.06
C LYS A 2 -19.01 3.42 26.62
N LEU A 3 -17.77 3.41 26.10
CA LEU A 3 -17.39 2.87 24.78
C LEU A 3 -17.37 1.32 24.74
N THR A 4 -17.48 0.66 25.89
CA THR A 4 -17.14 -0.76 26.06
C THR A 4 -18.21 -1.77 25.64
N ASN A 5 -19.47 -1.35 25.42
CA ASN A 5 -20.56 -2.29 25.11
C ASN A 5 -20.73 -2.66 23.62
N HIS A 6 -19.93 -2.11 22.68
CA HIS A 6 -20.15 -2.32 21.24
C HIS A 6 -18.89 -2.68 20.43
N LEU A 7 -17.82 -3.14 21.08
CA LEU A 7 -16.57 -3.50 20.39
C LEU A 7 -16.58 -4.89 19.76
N LEU A 8 -17.55 -5.74 20.11
CA LEU A 8 -17.77 -7.07 19.53
C LEU A 8 -19.20 -7.12 18.98
N HIS A 9 -19.32 -7.32 17.67
CA HIS A 9 -20.61 -7.49 17.03
C HIS A 9 -21.16 -8.90 17.28
N LYS A 10 -22.47 -9.01 17.56
CA LYS A 10 -23.14 -10.28 17.89
C LYS A 10 -23.06 -11.34 16.78
N ASP A 11 -23.02 -10.88 15.53
CA ASP A 11 -23.02 -11.72 14.33
C ASP A 11 -21.59 -12.05 13.84
N PHE A 12 -20.55 -11.58 14.56
CA PHE A 12 -19.17 -11.90 14.20
C PHE A 12 -18.93 -13.42 14.25
N ARG A 13 -18.29 -13.94 13.20
CA ARG A 13 -17.81 -15.32 13.15
C ARG A 13 -16.31 -15.36 12.84
N LEU A 14 -15.62 -16.31 13.45
CA LEU A 14 -14.23 -16.62 13.14
C LEU A 14 -14.15 -18.08 12.73
N ASN A 15 -13.67 -18.36 11.51
CA ASN A 15 -13.57 -19.69 10.93
C ASN A 15 -14.88 -20.49 11.08
N GLY A 16 -16.01 -19.85 10.79
CA GLY A 16 -17.36 -20.42 10.89
C GLY A 16 -17.97 -20.45 12.30
N ARG A 17 -17.19 -20.21 13.36
CA ARG A 17 -17.66 -20.26 14.75
C ARG A 17 -18.21 -18.91 15.22
N SER A 18 -19.40 -18.91 15.83
CA SER A 18 -19.99 -17.77 16.56
C SER A 18 -19.63 -17.82 18.05
N PHE A 19 -19.72 -16.67 18.73
CA PHE A 19 -19.32 -16.56 20.15
C PHE A 19 -20.45 -15.97 21.00
N THR A 20 -20.71 -16.59 22.15
CA THR A 20 -21.76 -16.14 23.09
C THR A 20 -21.23 -15.16 24.14
N SER A 21 -19.90 -15.04 24.29
CA SER A 21 -19.27 -14.13 25.24
C SER A 21 -17.84 -13.75 24.81
N LYS A 22 -17.32 -12.64 25.37
CA LYS A 22 -15.91 -12.24 25.25
C LYS A 22 -14.95 -13.36 25.67
N ILE A 23 -15.28 -14.09 26.74
CA ILE A 23 -14.44 -15.15 27.29
C ILE A 23 -14.34 -16.33 26.31
N ASP A 24 -15.47 -16.71 25.69
CA ASP A 24 -15.48 -17.80 24.70
C ASP A 24 -14.63 -17.46 23.47
N LEU A 25 -14.75 -16.23 22.97
CA LEU A 25 -13.91 -15.74 21.88
C LEU A 25 -12.42 -15.76 22.23
N LEU A 26 -12.03 -15.28 23.41
CA LEU A 26 -10.64 -15.23 23.84
C LEU A 26 -10.02 -16.62 23.98
N ARG A 27 -10.75 -17.60 24.55
CA ARG A 27 -10.28 -18.99 24.66
C ARG A 27 -10.10 -19.63 23.29
N HIS A 28 -11.05 -19.39 22.37
CA HIS A 28 -10.92 -19.91 21.01
C HIS A 28 -9.76 -19.26 20.25
N ALA A 29 -9.59 -17.95 20.39
CA ALA A 29 -8.47 -17.21 19.81
C ALA A 29 -7.11 -17.75 20.29
N GLU A 30 -6.99 -18.05 21.59
CA GLU A 30 -5.79 -18.65 22.18
C GLU A 30 -5.47 -20.02 21.58
N SER A 31 -6.50 -20.84 21.33
CA SER A 31 -6.33 -22.16 20.70
C SER A 31 -5.85 -22.09 19.24
N ILE A 32 -6.05 -20.95 18.56
CA ILE A 32 -5.59 -20.74 17.18
C ILE A 32 -4.16 -20.18 17.19
N SER A 33 -3.91 -19.07 17.88
CA SER A 33 -2.57 -18.48 17.97
C SER A 33 -2.47 -17.39 19.05
N ILE A 34 -1.27 -17.24 19.62
CA ILE A 34 -0.96 -16.17 20.60
C ILE A 34 -1.19 -14.76 20.01
N PRO A 35 -0.76 -14.43 18.77
CA PRO A 35 -1.01 -13.11 18.20
C PRO A 35 -2.51 -12.79 18.08
N LEU A 36 -3.34 -13.77 17.69
CA LEU A 36 -4.78 -13.57 17.60
C LEU A 36 -5.41 -13.25 18.96
N HIS A 37 -5.07 -14.05 19.98
CA HIS A 37 -5.54 -13.81 21.34
C HIS A 37 -5.15 -12.42 21.83
N SER A 38 -3.87 -12.05 21.68
CA SER A 38 -3.34 -10.76 22.13
C SER A 38 -4.05 -9.57 21.48
N VAL A 39 -4.32 -9.61 20.17
CA VAL A 39 -5.04 -8.52 19.48
C VAL A 39 -6.48 -8.39 19.99
N ILE A 40 -7.17 -9.51 20.19
CA ILE A 40 -8.58 -9.50 20.65
C ILE A 40 -8.65 -9.05 22.11
N GLU A 41 -7.74 -9.50 22.97
CA GLU A 41 -7.65 -9.10 24.36
C GLU A 41 -7.43 -7.59 24.49
N GLU A 42 -6.44 -7.06 23.77
CA GLU A 42 -6.16 -5.62 23.72
C GLU A 42 -7.38 -4.83 23.25
N TRP A 43 -8.02 -5.27 22.15
CA TRP A 43 -9.19 -4.59 21.60
C TRP A 43 -10.37 -4.57 22.57
N LEU A 44 -10.63 -5.67 23.26
CA LEU A 44 -11.77 -5.80 24.17
C LEU A 44 -11.45 -5.34 25.60
N SER A 45 -10.24 -4.87 25.88
CA SER A 45 -9.89 -4.25 27.17
C SER A 45 -10.59 -2.89 27.36
N ASP A 46 -10.63 -2.41 28.61
CA ASP A 46 -11.19 -1.08 28.93
C ASP A 46 -10.24 0.08 28.55
N THR A 47 -9.01 -0.22 28.13
CA THR A 47 -8.05 0.78 27.65
C THR A 47 -8.62 1.50 26.42
N PRO A 48 -8.64 2.84 26.39
CA PRO A 48 -9.26 3.59 25.30
C PRO A 48 -8.41 3.63 24.02
N THR A 49 -7.16 3.16 24.08
CA THR A 49 -6.21 3.14 22.98
C THR A 49 -5.80 1.71 22.60
N ILE A 50 -5.19 1.57 21.42
CA ILE A 50 -4.50 0.36 20.97
C ILE A 50 -3.18 0.71 20.27
N GLU A 51 -2.27 -0.26 20.26
CA GLU A 51 -1.00 -0.18 19.55
C GLU A 51 -1.12 -0.68 18.11
N LEU A 52 -0.69 0.16 17.18
CA LEU A 52 -0.54 -0.22 15.77
C LEU A 52 0.94 -0.23 15.41
N LYS A 53 1.40 -1.37 14.91
CA LYS A 53 2.77 -1.55 14.42
C LYS A 53 2.78 -1.51 12.90
N THR A 54 3.62 -0.68 12.33
CA THR A 54 3.84 -0.61 10.88
C THR A 54 4.95 -1.57 10.46
N SER A 55 4.93 -2.05 9.22
CA SER A 55 6.04 -2.83 8.67
C SER A 55 7.29 -1.98 8.40
N GLY A 56 7.13 -0.66 8.28
CA GLY A 56 8.20 0.33 8.09
C GLY A 56 8.70 0.40 6.64
N SER A 57 8.50 1.54 5.97
CA SER A 57 9.10 1.83 4.64
C SER A 57 10.59 2.19 4.69
N THR A 58 11.12 2.45 5.89
CA THR A 58 12.53 2.79 6.13
C THR A 58 13.29 1.68 6.87
N GLY A 59 12.69 0.50 7.02
CA GLY A 59 13.26 -0.65 7.73
C GLY A 59 13.06 -0.64 9.25
N LYS A 60 12.84 0.53 9.88
CA LYS A 60 12.45 0.60 11.30
C LYS A 60 10.93 0.61 11.44
N ALA A 61 10.38 -0.46 12.01
CA ALA A 61 8.97 -0.53 12.38
C ALA A 61 8.64 0.57 13.40
N LYS A 62 7.61 1.37 13.12
CA LYS A 62 7.08 2.35 14.07
C LYS A 62 5.86 1.77 14.78
N VAL A 63 5.83 1.90 16.10
CA VAL A 63 4.66 1.63 16.94
C VAL A 63 3.99 2.96 17.25
N ILE A 64 2.68 3.04 17.00
CA ILE A 64 1.87 4.21 17.36
C ILE A 64 0.72 3.78 18.26
N GLN A 65 0.32 4.67 19.16
CA GLN A 65 -0.87 4.51 19.99
C GLN A 65 -2.00 5.32 19.37
N VAL A 66 -3.16 4.70 19.17
CA VAL A 66 -4.34 5.35 18.58
C VAL A 66 -5.57 5.11 19.44
N GLU A 67 -6.51 6.05 19.44
CA GLU A 67 -7.78 5.88 20.14
C GLU A 67 -8.65 4.82 19.42
N LYS A 68 -9.25 3.90 20.18
CA LYS A 68 -10.18 2.89 19.64
C LYS A 68 -11.30 3.53 18.83
N GLN A 69 -11.75 4.72 19.23
CA GLN A 69 -12.78 5.47 18.52
C GLN A 69 -12.34 5.89 17.10
N GLN A 70 -11.08 6.31 16.92
CA GLN A 70 -10.53 6.64 15.60
C GLN A 70 -10.46 5.39 14.71
N VAL A 71 -10.10 4.25 15.30
CA VAL A 71 -10.09 2.94 14.61
C VAL A 71 -11.49 2.55 14.16
N ILE A 72 -12.51 2.69 15.02
CA ILE A 72 -13.91 2.43 14.68
C ILE A 72 -14.37 3.31 13.50
N HIS A 73 -13.99 4.60 13.47
CA HIS A 73 -14.32 5.46 12.34
C HIS A 73 -13.63 5.00 11.04
N SER A 74 -12.37 4.58 11.10
CA SER A 74 -11.66 3.99 9.95
C SER A 74 -12.34 2.70 9.46
N ILE A 75 -12.76 1.82 10.38
CA ILE A 75 -13.51 0.59 10.06
C ILE A 75 -14.81 0.91 9.33
N LYS A 76 -15.61 1.83 9.87
CA LYS A 76 -16.90 2.24 9.28
C LYS A 76 -16.72 2.88 7.90
N ALA A 77 -15.66 3.66 7.70
CA ALA A 77 -15.37 4.28 6.40
C ALA A 77 -15.09 3.21 5.32
N THR A 78 -14.30 2.17 5.63
CA THR A 78 -14.06 1.05 4.70
C THR A 78 -15.35 0.26 4.43
N SER A 79 -16.09 -0.11 5.47
CA SER A 79 -17.35 -0.87 5.32
C SER A 79 -18.38 -0.11 4.47
N SER A 80 -18.55 1.19 4.71
CA SER A 80 -19.47 2.04 3.95
C SER A 80 -19.05 2.20 2.49
N TYR A 81 -17.74 2.33 2.20
CA TYR A 81 -17.26 2.48 0.83
C TYR A 81 -17.45 1.20 0.01
N PHE A 82 -17.13 0.04 0.59
CA PHE A 82 -17.21 -1.24 -0.11
C PHE A 82 -18.59 -1.91 0.01
N ASP A 83 -19.58 -1.26 0.63
CA ASP A 83 -20.92 -1.79 0.85
C ASP A 83 -20.89 -3.17 1.54
N LEU A 84 -20.17 -3.25 2.66
CA LEU A 84 -19.99 -4.48 3.44
C LEU A 84 -20.84 -4.40 4.71
N SER A 85 -21.83 -5.29 4.83
CA SER A 85 -22.74 -5.37 5.97
C SER A 85 -22.34 -6.48 6.95
N SER A 86 -23.08 -6.62 8.05
CA SER A 86 -22.98 -7.83 8.87
C SER A 86 -23.31 -9.07 8.03
N GLY A 87 -22.60 -10.18 8.30
CA GLY A 87 -22.68 -11.42 7.53
C GLY A 87 -21.79 -11.47 6.30
N SER A 88 -21.14 -10.36 5.89
CA SER A 88 -20.17 -10.40 4.78
C SER A 88 -19.04 -11.38 5.08
N LYS A 89 -18.68 -12.19 4.08
CA LYS A 89 -17.62 -13.20 4.17
C LYS A 89 -16.28 -12.60 3.78
N VAL A 90 -15.28 -12.70 4.65
CA VAL A 90 -13.99 -12.02 4.47
C VAL A 90 -12.83 -12.99 4.64
N LEU A 91 -11.91 -12.99 3.68
CA LEU A 91 -10.65 -13.72 3.78
C LEU A 91 -9.59 -12.83 4.45
N HIS A 92 -8.93 -13.36 5.48
CA HIS A 92 -7.83 -12.70 6.15
C HIS A 92 -6.54 -13.53 6.05
N CYS A 93 -5.62 -13.06 5.20
CA CYS A 93 -4.31 -13.69 4.98
C CYS A 93 -3.13 -12.75 5.30
N LEU A 94 -3.37 -11.68 6.07
CA LEU A 94 -2.34 -10.74 6.48
C LEU A 94 -1.80 -11.08 7.90
N PRO A 95 -0.54 -10.77 8.20
CA PRO A 95 0.02 -10.97 9.54
C PRO A 95 -0.60 -10.02 10.57
N LEU A 96 -1.12 -10.59 11.67
CA LEU A 96 -1.79 -9.84 12.75
C LEU A 96 -0.87 -8.89 13.53
N GLN A 97 0.45 -9.11 13.48
CA GLN A 97 1.44 -8.27 14.13
C GLN A 97 1.60 -6.87 13.51
N TYR A 98 1.08 -6.66 12.30
CA TYR A 98 1.14 -5.36 11.62
C TYR A 98 -0.26 -4.77 11.46
N VAL A 99 -0.32 -3.45 11.36
CA VAL A 99 -1.55 -2.66 11.26
C VAL A 99 -2.52 -3.18 10.21
N ALA A 100 -2.03 -3.64 9.05
CA ALA A 100 -2.89 -4.14 7.99
C ALA A 100 -3.67 -5.40 8.41
N GLY A 101 -3.01 -6.38 9.03
CA GLY A 101 -3.68 -7.57 9.56
C GLY A 101 -4.51 -7.25 10.81
N LYS A 102 -3.93 -6.55 11.79
CA LYS A 102 -4.66 -6.14 13.01
C LYS A 102 -5.99 -5.47 12.66
N ILE A 103 -5.99 -4.47 11.78
CA ILE A 103 -7.22 -3.74 11.42
C ILE A 103 -8.20 -4.60 10.61
N MET A 104 -7.75 -5.53 9.76
CA MET A 104 -8.67 -6.45 9.07
C MET A 104 -9.45 -7.34 10.04
N LEU A 105 -8.80 -7.88 11.06
CA LEU A 105 -9.47 -8.60 12.14
C LEU A 105 -10.46 -7.69 12.88
N LEU A 106 -10.04 -6.47 13.25
CA LEU A 106 -10.91 -5.54 13.97
C LEU A 106 -12.12 -5.10 13.14
N ARG A 107 -11.98 -4.94 11.81
CA ARG A 107 -13.12 -4.68 10.92
C ARG A 107 -14.17 -5.78 11.05
N ALA A 108 -13.74 -7.04 10.97
CA ALA A 108 -14.66 -8.16 11.06
C ALA A 108 -15.37 -8.24 12.41
N ILE A 109 -14.62 -8.08 13.50
CA ILE A 109 -15.16 -8.08 14.87
C ILE A 109 -16.22 -6.98 15.06
N ASN A 110 -15.96 -5.76 14.57
CA ASN A 110 -16.83 -4.60 14.79
C ASN A 110 -18.05 -4.57 13.85
N MET A 111 -17.89 -5.06 12.63
CA MET A 111 -18.95 -5.02 11.61
C MET A 111 -19.77 -6.32 11.55
N GLY A 112 -19.39 -7.34 12.34
CA GLY A 112 -20.09 -8.62 12.35
C GLY A 112 -19.92 -9.41 11.07
N TRP A 113 -18.70 -9.42 10.54
CA TRP A 113 -18.34 -10.21 9.36
C TRP A 113 -18.03 -11.66 9.72
N GLU A 114 -18.11 -12.54 8.73
CA GLU A 114 -17.65 -13.92 8.82
C GLU A 114 -16.19 -13.97 8.34
N LEU A 115 -15.25 -14.03 9.27
CA LEU A 115 -13.81 -13.99 8.98
C LEU A 115 -13.24 -15.39 8.87
N ASP A 116 -12.70 -15.74 7.71
CA ASP A 116 -11.81 -16.89 7.56
C ASP A 116 -10.36 -16.42 7.67
N LEU A 117 -9.74 -16.75 8.80
CA LEU A 117 -8.34 -16.46 9.10
C LEU A 117 -7.47 -17.63 8.64
N VAL A 118 -6.58 -17.34 7.68
CA VAL A 118 -5.60 -18.29 7.14
C VAL A 118 -4.17 -17.83 7.43
N SER A 119 -3.22 -18.76 7.30
CA SER A 119 -1.80 -18.47 7.51
C SER A 119 -1.31 -17.35 6.59
N PRO A 120 -0.55 -16.36 7.11
CA PRO A 120 -0.09 -15.22 6.32
C PRO A 120 1.16 -15.57 5.51
N THR A 121 0.98 -16.35 4.43
CA THR A 121 2.07 -16.75 3.53
C THR A 121 2.03 -15.94 2.23
N SER A 122 3.05 -16.09 1.37
CA SER A 122 3.04 -15.54 0.01
C SER A 122 2.01 -16.21 -0.91
N ASN A 123 1.47 -17.38 -0.53
CA ASN A 123 0.46 -18.14 -1.26
C ASN A 123 -0.73 -18.39 -0.33
N PRO A 124 -1.61 -17.40 -0.11
CA PRO A 124 -2.77 -17.55 0.77
C PRO A 124 -3.64 -18.75 0.37
N GLU A 125 -4.11 -19.49 1.36
CA GLU A 125 -5.04 -20.59 1.13
C GLU A 125 -6.43 -20.03 0.84
N ILE A 126 -6.94 -20.27 -0.37
CA ILE A 126 -8.27 -19.85 -0.81
C ILE A 126 -9.05 -21.11 -1.17
N GLN A 127 -10.00 -21.47 -0.31
CA GLN A 127 -10.81 -22.68 -0.47
C GLN A 127 -11.75 -22.52 -1.68
N PRO A 128 -11.74 -23.45 -2.66
CA PRO A 128 -12.47 -23.32 -3.91
C PRO A 128 -14.00 -23.51 -3.77
N ASP A 129 -14.45 -24.04 -2.63
CA ASP A 129 -15.86 -24.20 -2.26
C ASP A 129 -16.42 -22.97 -1.52
N LYS A 130 -15.60 -21.96 -1.27
CA LYS A 130 -15.99 -20.72 -0.59
C LYS A 130 -15.88 -19.52 -1.51
N THR A 131 -16.79 -18.57 -1.31
CA THR A 131 -16.74 -17.24 -1.93
C THR A 131 -16.65 -16.18 -0.84
N TYR A 132 -15.86 -15.13 -1.10
CA TYR A 132 -15.63 -14.03 -0.19
C TYR A 132 -16.11 -12.72 -0.81
N ASP A 133 -16.77 -11.90 -0.01
CA ASP A 133 -17.18 -10.55 -0.40
C ASP A 133 -15.98 -9.59 -0.41
N PHE A 134 -15.01 -9.83 0.48
CA PHE A 134 -13.86 -8.95 0.65
C PHE A 134 -12.58 -9.69 1.04
N ALA A 135 -11.44 -9.18 0.57
CA ALA A 135 -10.12 -9.61 1.02
C ALA A 135 -9.13 -8.44 1.02
N ALA A 136 -8.02 -8.59 1.75
CA ALA A 136 -6.90 -7.66 1.72
C ALA A 136 -5.59 -8.41 1.54
N MET A 137 -4.75 -7.95 0.61
CA MET A 137 -3.48 -8.60 0.26
C MET A 137 -2.33 -7.60 0.05
N VAL A 138 -1.11 -8.11 0.07
CA VAL A 138 0.06 -7.42 -0.52
C VAL A 138 0.24 -7.83 -1.99
N PRO A 139 0.99 -7.07 -2.82
CA PRO A 139 1.14 -7.38 -4.26
C PRO A 139 1.59 -8.81 -4.56
N LEU A 140 2.53 -9.36 -3.78
CA LEU A 140 3.01 -10.73 -3.97
C LEU A 140 1.92 -11.79 -3.72
N GLN A 141 1.10 -11.59 -2.68
CA GLN A 141 -0.04 -12.47 -2.39
C GLN A 141 -1.08 -12.40 -3.49
N LEU A 142 -1.36 -11.20 -4.00
CA LEU A 142 -2.27 -11.00 -5.13
C LEU A 142 -1.77 -11.73 -6.38
N GLU A 143 -0.49 -11.58 -6.73
CA GLU A 143 0.11 -12.23 -7.90
C GLU A 143 0.01 -13.76 -7.82
N ASN A 144 0.27 -14.33 -6.65
CA ASN A 144 0.17 -15.78 -6.45
C ASN A 144 -1.27 -16.29 -6.35
N SER A 145 -2.25 -15.40 -6.16
CA SER A 145 -3.66 -15.75 -5.99
C SER A 145 -4.49 -15.60 -7.27
N LEU A 146 -3.89 -15.20 -8.41
CA LEU A 146 -4.61 -14.86 -9.64
C LEU A 146 -5.69 -15.89 -10.07
N LEU A 147 -5.37 -17.19 -10.01
CA LEU A 147 -6.30 -18.27 -10.40
C LEU A 147 -7.49 -18.45 -9.44
N HIS A 148 -7.37 -17.94 -8.21
CA HIS A 148 -8.36 -18.06 -7.15
C HIS A 148 -9.16 -16.76 -6.95
N LEU A 149 -8.82 -15.67 -7.64
CA LEU A 149 -9.52 -14.39 -7.51
C LEU A 149 -11.00 -14.45 -7.92
N LYS A 150 -11.39 -15.42 -8.75
CA LYS A 150 -12.81 -15.71 -9.06
C LYS A 150 -13.68 -16.03 -7.83
N PHE A 151 -13.06 -16.39 -6.70
CA PHE A 151 -13.74 -16.64 -5.43
C PHE A 151 -13.83 -15.40 -4.54
N ILE A 152 -13.31 -14.25 -4.97
CA ILE A 152 -13.27 -13.01 -4.19
C ILE A 152 -13.95 -11.90 -4.98
N ASN A 153 -14.97 -11.26 -4.41
CA ASN A 153 -15.70 -10.18 -5.08
C ASN A 153 -14.87 -8.88 -5.12
N LYS A 154 -14.44 -8.37 -3.96
CA LYS A 154 -13.65 -7.14 -3.83
C LYS A 154 -12.35 -7.40 -3.09
N LEU A 155 -11.24 -6.81 -3.56
CA LEU A 155 -9.93 -6.98 -2.95
C LEU A 155 -9.20 -5.65 -2.86
N ILE A 156 -8.71 -5.31 -1.66
CA ILE A 156 -7.79 -4.19 -1.48
C ILE A 156 -6.33 -4.67 -1.46
N VAL A 157 -5.46 -3.92 -2.12
CA VAL A 157 -4.02 -4.17 -2.16
C VAL A 157 -3.28 -3.02 -1.49
N GLY A 158 -2.51 -3.35 -0.47
CA GLY A 158 -1.70 -2.39 0.28
C GLY A 158 -0.25 -2.86 0.45
N GLY A 159 0.54 -2.07 1.17
CA GLY A 159 1.91 -2.44 1.54
C GLY A 159 2.97 -2.23 0.46
N GLY A 160 2.61 -2.10 -0.82
CA GLY A 160 3.53 -1.83 -1.93
C GLY A 160 2.80 -1.38 -3.19
N ALA A 161 3.56 -0.86 -4.16
CA ALA A 161 3.01 -0.53 -5.47
C ALA A 161 2.68 -1.81 -6.25
N VAL A 162 1.54 -1.83 -6.96
CA VAL A 162 1.19 -2.90 -7.88
C VAL A 162 1.89 -2.65 -9.21
N SER A 163 2.69 -3.62 -9.68
CA SER A 163 3.42 -3.49 -10.94
C SER A 163 2.48 -3.42 -12.13
N ASN A 164 2.87 -2.76 -13.22
CA ASN A 164 2.08 -2.75 -14.45
C ASN A 164 1.89 -4.17 -14.99
N ALA A 165 2.92 -5.03 -14.90
CA ALA A 165 2.80 -6.43 -15.30
C ALA A 165 1.71 -7.17 -14.51
N LEU A 166 1.55 -6.88 -13.21
CA LEU A 166 0.46 -7.45 -12.42
C LEU A 166 -0.89 -6.83 -12.81
N LYS A 167 -0.96 -5.52 -13.04
CA LYS A 167 -2.19 -4.85 -13.55
C LYS A 167 -2.65 -5.44 -14.88
N ASP A 168 -1.72 -5.72 -15.79
CA ASP A 168 -2.00 -6.36 -17.07
C ASP A 168 -2.62 -7.75 -16.88
N LYS A 169 -2.11 -8.54 -15.92
CA LYS A 169 -2.68 -9.86 -15.56
C LYS A 169 -4.08 -9.75 -14.93
N LEU A 170 -4.40 -8.65 -14.25
CA LEU A 170 -5.71 -8.44 -13.62
C LEU A 170 -6.80 -8.00 -14.61
N SER A 171 -6.44 -7.64 -15.84
CA SER A 171 -7.37 -7.09 -16.85
C SER A 171 -8.57 -7.99 -17.15
N ASN A 172 -8.42 -9.31 -17.03
CA ASN A 172 -9.45 -10.31 -17.32
C ASN A 172 -9.98 -11.02 -16.06
N VAL A 173 -9.77 -10.44 -14.88
CA VAL A 173 -10.21 -11.02 -13.61
C VAL A 173 -11.48 -10.32 -13.14
N ASP A 174 -12.53 -11.08 -12.81
CA ASP A 174 -13.82 -10.54 -12.35
C ASP A 174 -13.73 -9.81 -11.00
N CYS A 175 -12.86 -10.28 -10.10
CA CYS A 175 -12.60 -9.64 -8.80
C CYS A 175 -12.29 -8.15 -8.96
N GLN A 176 -12.98 -7.28 -8.24
CA GLN A 176 -12.69 -5.85 -8.25
C GLN A 176 -11.49 -5.58 -7.36
N VAL A 177 -10.37 -5.19 -7.96
CA VAL A 177 -9.12 -4.94 -7.24
C VAL A 177 -8.86 -3.45 -7.08
N PHE A 178 -8.52 -3.03 -5.87
CA PHE A 178 -8.28 -1.64 -5.51
C PHE A 178 -6.90 -1.45 -4.87
N GLU A 179 -6.11 -0.51 -5.40
CA GLU A 179 -4.96 0.04 -4.68
C GLU A 179 -5.44 0.95 -3.55
N THR A 180 -4.81 0.86 -2.39
CA THR A 180 -5.12 1.75 -1.26
C THR A 180 -4.06 2.83 -1.07
N TYR A 181 -4.49 4.05 -0.78
CA TYR A 181 -3.62 5.14 -0.32
C TYR A 181 -3.90 5.45 1.15
N GLY A 182 -2.84 5.47 1.95
CA GLY A 182 -2.91 5.70 3.39
C GLY A 182 -1.55 5.66 4.05
N MET A 183 -1.51 6.07 5.31
CA MET A 183 -0.31 6.16 6.13
C MET A 183 -0.63 5.86 7.59
N THR A 184 0.40 5.90 8.43
CA THR A 184 0.31 5.54 9.85
C THR A 184 -0.58 6.54 10.59
N GLU A 185 -0.42 7.81 10.25
CA GLU A 185 -1.16 8.98 10.73
C GLU A 185 -2.65 8.91 10.37
N THR A 186 -3.03 8.10 9.37
CA THR A 186 -4.41 7.86 8.98
C THR A 186 -4.95 6.49 9.40
N ILE A 187 -4.24 5.77 10.28
CA ILE A 187 -4.52 4.40 10.75
C ILE A 187 -4.40 3.35 9.63
N THR A 188 -5.22 3.46 8.58
CA THR A 188 -5.10 2.66 7.35
C THR A 188 -5.29 3.53 6.12
N HIS A 189 -6.12 3.11 5.17
CA HIS A 189 -6.36 3.83 3.92
C HIS A 189 -7.42 4.91 4.09
N ILE A 190 -7.22 6.03 3.42
CA ILE A 190 -8.18 7.13 3.31
C ILE A 190 -8.69 7.32 1.89
N ALA A 191 -8.09 6.63 0.93
CA ALA A 191 -8.56 6.62 -0.45
C ALA A 191 -8.21 5.29 -1.11
N VAL A 192 -8.97 4.95 -2.15
CA VAL A 192 -8.73 3.76 -2.96
C VAL A 192 -8.85 4.07 -4.44
N LYS A 193 -8.19 3.28 -5.28
CA LYS A 193 -8.17 3.42 -6.73
C LYS A 193 -8.39 2.05 -7.37
N PRO A 194 -9.41 1.85 -8.21
CA PRO A 194 -9.57 0.61 -8.94
C PRO A 194 -8.37 0.38 -9.87
N ILE A 195 -7.89 -0.86 -9.98
CA ILE A 195 -6.71 -1.20 -10.81
C ILE A 195 -6.98 -2.26 -11.87
N ASN A 196 -8.22 -2.74 -11.99
CA ASN A 196 -8.67 -3.57 -13.08
C ASN A 196 -10.06 -3.15 -13.58
N HIS A 197 -10.48 -3.78 -14.67
CA HIS A 197 -11.60 -3.41 -15.54
C HIS A 197 -11.34 -2.13 -16.35
N VAL A 198 -11.61 -2.26 -17.64
CA VAL A 198 -11.22 -1.40 -18.78
C VAL A 198 -11.29 0.10 -18.44
N HIS A 199 -10.13 0.76 -18.39
CA HIS A 199 -9.93 2.15 -17.92
C HIS A 199 -10.07 2.34 -16.39
N ALA A 200 -9.28 1.57 -15.62
CA ALA A 200 -8.97 1.90 -14.23
C ALA A 200 -8.83 3.42 -14.09
N GLU A 201 -9.76 4.03 -13.35
CA GLU A 201 -9.72 5.46 -13.07
C GLU A 201 -8.31 5.79 -12.56
N SER A 202 -7.62 6.73 -13.19
CA SER A 202 -6.20 7.01 -12.89
C SER A 202 -6.01 7.75 -11.55
N TYR A 203 -7.03 7.75 -10.71
CA TYR A 203 -7.15 8.57 -9.54
C TYR A 203 -7.68 7.81 -8.33
N PHE A 204 -7.20 8.22 -7.17
CA PHE A 204 -7.70 7.78 -5.88
C PHE A 204 -8.98 8.56 -5.54
N MET A 205 -10.00 7.83 -5.10
CA MET A 205 -11.21 8.40 -4.50
C MET A 205 -11.14 8.26 -2.98
N VAL A 206 -11.37 9.36 -2.26
CA VAL A 206 -11.31 9.38 -0.81
C VAL A 206 -12.52 8.67 -0.18
N LEU A 207 -12.31 8.07 1.00
CA LEU A 207 -13.35 7.47 1.81
C LEU A 207 -14.29 8.55 2.41
N PRO A 208 -15.49 8.17 2.90
CA PRO A 208 -16.41 9.11 3.53
C PRO A 208 -15.79 9.89 4.71
N ASN A 209 -16.13 11.16 4.83
CA ASN A 209 -15.63 12.09 5.87
C ASN A 209 -14.13 12.43 5.78
N VAL A 210 -13.53 12.28 4.60
CA VAL A 210 -12.17 12.73 4.30
C VAL A 210 -12.25 13.92 3.35
N GLU A 211 -11.65 15.03 3.74
CA GLU A 211 -11.45 16.21 2.90
C GLU A 211 -9.99 16.25 2.43
N ILE A 212 -9.75 16.63 1.17
CA ILE A 212 -8.42 16.77 0.59
C ILE A 212 -8.24 18.12 -0.09
N PHE A 213 -7.01 18.65 -0.03
CA PHE A 213 -6.56 19.84 -0.74
C PHE A 213 -5.04 19.78 -0.93
N THR A 214 -4.42 20.82 -1.46
CA THR A 214 -2.96 20.90 -1.66
C THR A 214 -2.35 22.09 -0.93
N ASP A 215 -1.10 21.94 -0.50
CA ASP A 215 -0.28 23.06 -0.06
C ASP A 215 0.39 23.78 -1.27
N GLU A 216 1.23 24.77 -0.98
CA GLU A 216 2.02 25.54 -1.97
C GLU A 216 3.01 24.70 -2.79
N ARG A 217 3.33 23.48 -2.35
CA ARG A 217 4.22 22.52 -3.03
C ARG A 217 3.44 21.56 -3.92
N ASN A 218 2.12 21.72 -4.04
CA ASN A 218 1.19 20.73 -4.61
C ASN A 218 1.21 19.37 -3.87
N CYS A 219 1.61 19.37 -2.60
CA CYS A 219 1.56 18.16 -1.78
C CYS A 219 0.15 17.98 -1.21
N LEU A 220 -0.31 16.74 -1.15
CA LEU A 220 -1.61 16.38 -0.61
C LEU A 220 -1.71 16.77 0.86
N VAL A 221 -2.78 17.46 1.21
CA VAL A 221 -3.17 17.77 2.59
C VAL A 221 -4.49 17.06 2.86
N ILE A 222 -4.54 16.34 3.99
CA ILE A 222 -5.65 15.47 4.37
C ILE A 222 -6.26 15.99 5.66
N LYS A 223 -7.56 16.24 5.63
CA LYS A 223 -8.36 16.58 6.81
C LYS A 223 -9.40 15.48 7.03
N ALA A 224 -9.19 14.68 8.07
CA ALA A 224 -10.03 13.54 8.42
C ALA A 224 -10.33 13.56 9.93
N PRO A 225 -11.18 14.48 10.43
CA PRO A 225 -11.32 14.80 11.87
C PRO A 225 -11.79 13.62 12.73
N LYS A 226 -12.42 12.61 12.12
CA LYS A 226 -12.84 11.37 12.81
C LYS A 226 -11.70 10.37 13.00
N ILE A 227 -10.61 10.50 12.24
CA ILE A 227 -9.47 9.58 12.19
C ILE A 227 -8.23 10.25 12.80
N SER A 228 -7.95 11.50 12.46
CA SER A 228 -6.84 12.31 12.97
C SER A 228 -7.37 13.63 13.52
N LYS A 229 -6.85 14.07 14.67
CA LYS A 229 -7.15 15.40 15.25
C LYS A 229 -6.47 16.52 14.47
N GLU A 230 -5.28 16.22 13.93
CA GLU A 230 -4.48 17.17 13.16
C GLU A 230 -4.77 17.07 11.67
N ILE A 231 -4.60 18.19 10.98
CA ILE A 231 -4.51 18.23 9.52
C ILE A 231 -3.16 17.61 9.11
N ILE A 232 -3.20 16.63 8.23
CA ILE A 232 -2.01 15.89 7.81
C ILE A 232 -1.50 16.51 6.51
N VAL A 233 -0.35 17.18 6.60
CA VAL A 233 0.40 17.66 5.42
C VAL A 233 1.36 16.56 5.00
N THR A 234 1.19 16.05 3.78
CA THR A 234 2.06 15.00 3.24
C THR A 234 3.25 15.61 2.47
N ASN A 235 4.15 14.75 2.01
CA ASN A 235 5.12 15.08 0.96
C ASN A 235 4.80 14.33 -0.34
N ASP A 236 3.52 13.99 -0.55
CA ASP A 236 3.06 13.32 -1.77
C ASP A 236 2.53 14.38 -2.73
N VAL A 237 3.21 14.57 -3.85
CA VAL A 237 2.78 15.49 -4.90
C VAL A 237 1.60 14.88 -5.63
N VAL A 238 0.52 15.66 -5.76
CA VAL A 238 -0.73 15.21 -6.37
C VAL A 238 -1.28 16.23 -7.35
N GLN A 239 -2.09 15.75 -8.29
CA GLN A 239 -3.01 16.57 -9.06
C GLN A 239 -4.43 16.35 -8.50
N LEU A 240 -5.06 17.39 -7.97
CA LEU A 240 -6.46 17.32 -7.57
C LEU A 240 -7.35 17.30 -8.81
N ILE A 241 -8.28 16.35 -8.86
CA ILE A 241 -9.29 16.24 -9.92
C ILE A 241 -10.63 16.81 -9.41
N SER A 242 -10.90 16.61 -8.13
CA SER A 242 -12.02 17.22 -7.41
C SER A 242 -11.70 17.27 -5.92
N ASN A 243 -12.64 17.75 -5.11
CA ASN A 243 -12.54 17.73 -3.65
C ASN A 243 -12.52 16.31 -3.02
N CYS A 244 -12.78 15.26 -3.81
CA CYS A 244 -12.76 13.87 -3.35
C CYS A 244 -11.92 12.93 -4.22
N LYS A 245 -11.26 13.45 -5.27
CA LYS A 245 -10.46 12.65 -6.21
C LYS A 245 -9.10 13.31 -6.48
N PHE A 246 -8.04 12.52 -6.47
CA PHE A 246 -6.69 12.99 -6.78
C PHE A 246 -5.85 11.94 -7.53
N GLN A 247 -4.95 12.41 -8.38
CA GLN A 247 -3.91 11.58 -8.99
C GLN A 247 -2.60 11.75 -8.22
N TRP A 248 -2.02 10.65 -7.76
CA TRP A 248 -0.71 10.65 -7.12
C TRP A 248 0.40 10.71 -8.18
N LEU A 249 1.30 11.68 -8.06
CA LEU A 249 2.35 11.93 -9.04
C LEU A 249 3.72 11.46 -8.54
N GLY A 250 3.99 11.49 -7.23
CA GLY A 250 5.30 11.11 -6.70
C GLY A 250 5.56 11.69 -5.32
N ARG A 251 6.77 11.49 -4.80
CA ARG A 251 7.23 12.12 -3.55
C ARG A 251 7.94 13.42 -3.83
N PHE A 252 7.59 14.47 -3.08
CA PHE A 252 8.29 15.75 -3.12
C PHE A 252 9.77 15.57 -2.76
N ASP A 253 10.06 14.74 -1.75
CA ASP A 253 11.42 14.45 -1.28
C ASP A 253 12.28 13.74 -2.35
N ASN A 254 11.66 13.16 -3.37
CA ASN A 254 12.35 12.47 -4.46
C ASN A 254 12.56 13.38 -5.68
N ILE A 255 12.05 14.62 -5.71
CA ILE A 255 12.19 15.51 -6.87
C ILE A 255 13.66 15.79 -7.14
N ILE A 256 14.08 15.51 -8.38
CA ILE A 256 15.44 15.76 -8.85
C ILE A 256 15.48 17.15 -9.49
N ASN A 257 16.40 18.00 -9.08
CA ASN A 257 16.58 19.34 -9.64
C ASN A 257 17.73 19.32 -10.66
N SER A 258 17.39 19.10 -11.93
CA SER A 258 18.38 19.00 -13.01
C SER A 258 18.40 20.24 -13.89
N GLY A 259 19.44 21.07 -13.73
CA GLY A 259 19.62 22.30 -14.51
C GLY A 259 18.47 23.30 -14.33
N GLY A 260 17.90 23.37 -13.12
CA GLY A 260 16.73 24.20 -12.80
C GLY A 260 15.38 23.59 -13.17
N VAL A 261 15.35 22.40 -13.77
CA VAL A 261 14.11 21.67 -14.09
C VAL A 261 13.81 20.65 -12.99
N LYS A 262 12.59 20.71 -12.43
CA LYS A 262 12.10 19.73 -11.47
C LYS A 262 11.65 18.46 -12.21
N LEU A 263 12.30 17.35 -11.91
CA LEU A 263 12.03 16.05 -12.51
C LEU A 263 11.41 15.14 -11.44
N ASN A 264 10.25 14.57 -11.74
CA ASN A 264 9.58 13.61 -10.87
C ASN A 264 10.04 12.18 -11.23
N PRO A 265 10.79 11.48 -10.37
CA PRO A 265 11.28 10.14 -10.67
C PRO A 265 10.18 9.14 -10.99
N GLU A 266 9.09 9.15 -10.23
CA GLU A 266 8.01 8.18 -10.35
C GLU A 266 7.25 8.31 -11.66
N GLU A 267 7.09 9.55 -12.16
CA GLU A 267 6.55 9.83 -13.49
C GLU A 267 7.49 9.30 -14.60
N ILE A 268 8.78 9.60 -14.50
CA ILE A 268 9.79 9.13 -15.48
C ILE A 268 9.86 7.60 -15.49
N GLU A 269 9.86 6.98 -14.32
CA GLU A 269 9.85 5.52 -14.18
C GLU A 269 8.60 4.90 -14.81
N SER A 270 7.43 5.54 -14.68
CA SER A 270 6.20 5.07 -15.33
C SER A 270 6.36 4.95 -16.85
N HIS A 271 7.00 5.93 -17.48
CA HIS A 271 7.28 5.90 -18.92
C HIS A 271 8.35 4.84 -19.28
N LEU A 272 9.40 4.70 -18.48
CA LEU A 272 10.49 3.75 -18.72
C LEU A 272 10.05 2.28 -18.59
N ARG A 273 8.99 1.98 -17.82
CA ARG A 273 8.42 0.62 -17.68
C ARG A 273 7.91 0.04 -19.00
N SER A 274 7.64 0.89 -20.01
CA SER A 274 7.23 0.43 -21.35
C SER A 274 8.35 -0.31 -22.10
N ILE A 275 9.61 -0.01 -21.80
CA ILE A 275 10.79 -0.53 -22.53
C ILE A 275 11.73 -1.38 -21.67
N LEU A 276 11.60 -1.33 -20.35
CA LEU A 276 12.47 -2.02 -19.40
C LEU A 276 11.62 -2.95 -18.50
N LYS A 277 11.96 -4.23 -18.46
CA LYS A 277 11.20 -5.26 -17.72
C LYS A 277 11.87 -5.64 -16.40
N GLU A 278 13.17 -5.43 -16.31
CA GLU A 278 14.00 -5.56 -15.12
C GLU A 278 13.54 -4.58 -14.03
N ARG A 279 13.94 -4.82 -12.78
CA ARG A 279 13.70 -3.87 -11.70
C ARG A 279 14.63 -2.69 -11.87
N PHE A 280 14.10 -1.47 -11.72
CA PHE A 280 14.89 -0.26 -11.87
C PHE A 280 14.31 0.90 -11.06
N PHE A 281 15.11 1.93 -10.89
CA PHE A 281 14.66 3.24 -10.42
C PHE A 281 15.48 4.35 -11.09
N VAL A 282 14.97 5.58 -11.06
CA VAL A 282 15.75 6.77 -11.42
C VAL A 282 16.09 7.57 -10.18
N ALA A 283 17.24 8.24 -10.21
CA ALA A 283 17.72 9.06 -9.10
C ALA A 283 18.48 10.29 -9.59
N GLY A 284 18.57 11.29 -8.72
CA GLY A 284 19.45 12.44 -8.88
C GLY A 284 20.84 12.07 -8.37
N MET A 285 21.87 12.42 -9.14
CA MET A 285 23.26 12.33 -8.71
C MET A 285 23.93 13.69 -8.83
N PRO A 286 24.83 14.08 -7.90
CA PRO A 286 25.53 15.35 -7.97
C PRO A 286 26.23 15.54 -9.33
N ASP A 287 26.05 16.71 -9.93
CA ASP A 287 26.66 17.09 -11.20
C ASP A 287 27.10 18.55 -11.16
N ARG A 288 28.33 18.83 -11.61
CA ARG A 288 28.93 20.17 -11.55
C ARG A 288 28.18 21.22 -12.37
N LYS A 289 27.47 20.82 -13.44
CA LYS A 289 26.78 21.74 -14.35
C LYS A 289 25.28 21.80 -14.07
N LEU A 290 24.68 20.67 -13.75
CA LEU A 290 23.23 20.54 -13.60
C LEU A 290 22.76 20.67 -12.15
N GLY A 291 23.67 20.70 -11.17
CA GLY A 291 23.34 20.50 -9.76
C GLY A 291 23.11 19.01 -9.50
N GLU A 292 22.03 18.46 -10.07
CA GLU A 292 21.79 17.02 -10.15
C GLU A 292 21.62 16.55 -11.59
N LYS A 293 22.27 15.45 -11.96
CA LYS A 293 21.98 14.72 -13.20
C LYS A 293 21.03 13.56 -12.91
N LEU A 294 20.04 13.38 -13.78
CA LEU A 294 19.18 12.19 -13.75
C LEU A 294 19.97 10.96 -14.19
N VAL A 295 19.92 9.89 -13.39
CA VAL A 295 20.52 8.59 -13.71
C VAL A 295 19.47 7.48 -13.65
N LEU A 296 19.69 6.42 -14.42
CA LEU A 296 18.89 5.19 -14.39
C LEU A 296 19.72 4.09 -13.73
N VAL A 297 19.15 3.42 -12.73
CA VAL A 297 19.77 2.29 -12.03
C VAL A 297 18.92 1.06 -12.28
N VAL A 298 19.51 0.03 -12.88
CA VAL A 298 18.86 -1.23 -13.24
C VAL A 298 19.43 -2.34 -12.36
N GLU A 299 18.57 -3.20 -11.83
CA GLU A 299 19.00 -4.35 -11.04
C GLU A 299 19.56 -5.45 -11.94
N GLY A 300 20.74 -5.96 -11.59
CA GLY A 300 21.42 -7.03 -12.31
C GLY A 300 22.75 -6.59 -12.93
N GLN A 301 23.28 -7.45 -13.81
CA GLN A 301 24.44 -7.17 -14.64
C GLN A 301 24.01 -7.02 -16.11
N PRO A 302 24.69 -6.17 -16.91
CA PRO A 302 24.43 -6.13 -18.34
C PRO A 302 24.84 -7.47 -18.95
N LYS A 303 23.96 -8.11 -19.73
CA LYS A 303 24.27 -9.38 -20.39
C LYS A 303 25.36 -9.22 -21.47
N SER A 304 25.49 -8.00 -22.01
CA SER A 304 26.58 -7.59 -22.90
C SER A 304 26.70 -6.06 -23.00
N ALA A 305 27.81 -5.56 -23.54
CA ALA A 305 28.00 -4.13 -23.82
C ALA A 305 26.95 -3.60 -24.81
N GLU A 306 26.57 -4.42 -25.79
CA GLU A 306 25.55 -4.10 -26.79
C GLU A 306 24.17 -3.87 -26.15
N GLN A 307 23.81 -4.64 -25.12
CA GLN A 307 22.53 -4.45 -24.43
C GLN A 307 22.43 -3.05 -23.80
N LYS A 308 23.51 -2.57 -23.17
CA LYS A 308 23.57 -1.23 -22.58
C LYS A 308 23.38 -0.16 -23.66
N VAL A 309 24.05 -0.29 -24.80
CA VAL A 309 23.93 0.63 -25.93
C VAL A 309 22.50 0.63 -26.50
N GLN A 310 21.91 -0.55 -26.68
CA GLN A 310 20.52 -0.68 -27.16
C GLN A 310 19.51 -0.03 -26.22
N LEU A 311 19.70 -0.17 -24.90
CA LEU A 311 18.84 0.46 -23.91
C LEU A 311 18.91 1.99 -23.98
N ILE A 312 20.13 2.55 -24.10
CA ILE A 312 20.33 3.99 -24.29
C ILE A 312 19.60 4.48 -25.53
N GLU A 313 19.73 3.78 -26.65
CA GLU A 313 19.06 4.14 -27.90
C GLU A 313 17.53 4.05 -27.80
N LYS A 314 16.99 3.02 -27.13
CA LYS A 314 15.55 2.91 -26.86
C LYS A 314 15.05 4.10 -26.03
N ILE A 315 15.75 4.45 -24.95
CA ILE A 315 15.39 5.60 -24.11
C ILE A 315 15.44 6.91 -24.89
N LYS A 316 16.46 7.12 -25.74
CA LYS A 316 16.57 8.31 -26.59
C LYS A 316 15.40 8.44 -27.56
N LYS A 317 14.88 7.32 -28.07
CA LYS A 317 13.74 7.29 -29.01
C LYS A 317 12.38 7.47 -28.34
N LEU A 318 12.28 7.38 -27.02
CA LEU A 318 11.05 7.71 -26.30
C LEU A 318 10.74 9.21 -26.45
N THR A 319 9.70 9.51 -27.22
CA THR A 319 9.20 10.88 -27.46
C THR A 319 8.41 11.44 -26.28
N ILE A 320 7.84 10.56 -25.45
CA ILE A 320 7.12 10.93 -24.23
C ILE A 320 8.02 11.58 -23.17
N LEU A 321 9.33 11.30 -23.20
CA LEU A 321 10.30 11.90 -22.29
C LEU A 321 10.95 13.13 -22.93
N HIS A 322 10.87 14.26 -22.24
CA HIS A 322 11.61 15.47 -22.61
C HIS A 322 13.12 15.27 -22.47
N LYS A 323 13.92 16.12 -23.12
CA LYS A 323 15.40 16.07 -23.10
C LYS A 323 16.00 16.02 -21.69
N TYR A 324 15.37 16.70 -20.71
CA TYR A 324 15.81 16.72 -19.31
C TYR A 324 15.40 15.46 -18.54
N GLN A 325 14.30 14.80 -18.93
CA GLN A 325 13.80 13.56 -18.34
C GLN A 325 14.52 12.30 -18.88
N LYS A 326 15.45 12.45 -19.82
CA LYS A 326 16.29 11.35 -20.33
C LYS A 326 17.53 11.17 -19.45
N PRO A 327 17.72 9.98 -18.83
CA PRO A 327 18.88 9.68 -18.01
C PRO A 327 20.19 10.00 -18.72
N LYS A 328 21.13 10.62 -18.00
CA LYS A 328 22.47 10.95 -18.50
C LYS A 328 23.39 9.75 -18.43
N GLU A 329 23.21 8.91 -17.41
CA GLU A 329 24.00 7.71 -17.18
C GLU A 329 23.08 6.53 -16.79
N ILE A 330 23.55 5.32 -17.09
CA ILE A 330 22.88 4.05 -16.74
C ILE A 330 23.86 3.17 -15.96
N TYR A 331 23.44 2.74 -14.78
CA TYR A 331 24.14 1.83 -13.91
C TYR A 331 23.40 0.51 -13.78
N PHE A 332 24.16 -0.57 -13.66
CA PHE A 332 23.68 -1.92 -13.41
C PHE A 332 24.26 -2.33 -12.06
N VAL A 333 23.41 -2.63 -11.09
CA VAL A 333 23.83 -2.97 -9.72
C VAL A 333 23.02 -4.15 -9.21
N GLU A 334 23.64 -5.02 -8.42
CA GLU A 334 22.96 -6.19 -7.86
C GLU A 334 23.57 -6.56 -6.50
N PRO A 335 22.77 -6.85 -5.47
CA PRO A 335 21.31 -6.69 -5.39
C PRO A 335 20.91 -5.24 -5.05
N PHE A 336 19.66 -4.87 -5.31
CA PHE A 336 19.06 -3.68 -4.71
C PHE A 336 18.94 -3.84 -3.19
N LYS A 337 19.01 -2.72 -2.47
CA LYS A 337 18.73 -2.70 -1.04
C LYS A 337 17.24 -2.50 -0.83
N GLU A 338 16.67 -3.31 0.06
CA GLU A 338 15.24 -3.37 0.28
C GLU A 338 14.89 -3.34 1.77
N THR A 339 13.68 -2.85 2.03
CA THR A 339 13.03 -3.06 3.33
C THR A 339 12.55 -4.50 3.48
N THR A 340 12.20 -4.90 4.71
CA THR A 340 11.49 -6.17 5.00
C THR A 340 10.17 -6.33 4.24
N SER A 341 9.60 -5.23 3.73
CA SER A 341 8.39 -5.22 2.90
C SER A 341 8.64 -5.32 1.39
N GLY A 342 9.90 -5.49 0.96
CA GLY A 342 10.29 -5.58 -0.46
C GLY A 342 10.37 -4.23 -1.20
N LYS A 343 10.22 -3.10 -0.49
CA LYS A 343 10.39 -1.76 -1.07
C LYS A 343 11.87 -1.43 -1.29
N ILE A 344 12.21 -0.96 -2.48
CA ILE A 344 13.56 -0.50 -2.86
C ILE A 344 13.94 0.74 -2.05
N GLN A 345 15.11 0.70 -1.42
CA GLN A 345 15.75 1.82 -0.74
C GLN A 345 16.74 2.48 -1.72
N ARG A 346 16.26 3.44 -2.52
CA ARG A 346 17.03 4.10 -3.59
C ARG A 346 18.36 4.64 -3.08
N GLN A 347 18.32 5.48 -2.05
CA GLN A 347 19.51 6.13 -1.48
C GLN A 347 20.53 5.11 -0.93
N LEU A 348 20.07 4.15 -0.13
CA LEU A 348 20.94 3.10 0.40
C LEU A 348 21.55 2.23 -0.70
N THR A 349 20.80 1.98 -1.79
CA THR A 349 21.32 1.27 -2.96
C THR A 349 22.43 2.07 -3.63
N LEU A 350 22.26 3.37 -3.82
CA LEU A 350 23.29 4.24 -4.39
C LEU A 350 24.55 4.31 -3.52
N GLU A 351 24.40 4.40 -2.20
CA GLU A 351 25.52 4.48 -1.24
C GLU A 351 26.33 3.18 -1.16
N VAL A 352 25.66 2.02 -1.08
CA VAL A 352 26.33 0.72 -0.96
C VAL A 352 27.08 0.34 -2.25
N HIS A 353 26.62 0.82 -3.40
CA HIS A 353 27.27 0.60 -4.69
C HIS A 353 28.21 1.74 -5.10
N ASP A 354 28.58 2.61 -4.15
CA ASP A 354 29.52 3.74 -4.33
C ASP A 354 29.16 4.66 -5.52
N LEU A 355 27.86 4.79 -5.83
CA LEU A 355 27.36 5.65 -6.91
C LEU A 355 27.18 7.10 -6.47
N VAL A 356 27.18 7.39 -5.17
CA VAL A 356 27.10 8.75 -4.63
C VAL A 356 28.26 8.93 -3.65
N PRO A 357 28.91 10.12 -3.57
CA PRO A 357 29.95 10.36 -2.59
C PRO A 357 29.45 10.04 -1.17
N LYS A 358 30.24 9.28 -0.40
CA LYS A 358 29.96 9.08 1.03
C LYS A 358 30.06 10.45 1.71
N ALA A 359 28.99 10.83 2.41
CA ALA A 359 28.91 12.07 3.17
C ALA A 359 29.95 12.11 4.29
#